data_AF-A0A5J6XQH4-F1
#
_entry.id   AF-A0A5J6XQH4-F1
#
_cell.length_a   1.000
_cell.length_b   1.000
_cell.length_c   1.000
_cell.angle_alpha   90.00
_cell.angle_beta   90.00
_cell.angle_gamma   90.00
#
_symmetry.space_group_name_H-M   'P 1'
#
loop_
_entity.id
_entity.type
_entity.pdbx_description
1 polymer ?
#
loop_
_entity_poly.entity_id
_entity_poly.type
_entity_poly.pdbx_seq_one_letter_code
_entity_poly.pdbx_strand_id
1 'polypeptide(L)' 'MAKQHSLTEYLIPGSLLTGLGIGLSIGSPGVGCLVGLGGGFLLTSICNIFLDGQSKLLGIEELEQRISKLEENAKKNG' A
#
# COMPACT_ATOMS: atom_id res chain seq x y z
N MET A 1 -1.30 -15.95 -5.12
CA MET A 1 -0.73 -15.10 -4.06
C MET A 1 0.28 -14.14 -4.70
N ALA A 2 -0.17 -12.95 -5.12
CA ALA A 2 0.75 -11.91 -5.55
C ALA A 2 1.54 -11.47 -4.32
N LYS A 3 2.84 -11.71 -4.34
CA LYS A 3 3.78 -11.32 -3.30
C LYS A 3 3.67 -9.79 -3.19
N GLN A 4 2.99 -9.29 -2.15
CA GLN A 4 3.11 -7.91 -1.69
C GLN A 4 4.56 -7.71 -1.27
N HIS A 5 5.47 -7.56 -2.24
CA HIS A 5 6.74 -6.90 -1.99
C HIS A 5 6.35 -5.53 -1.46
N SER A 6 6.68 -5.27 -0.20
CA SER A 6 6.28 -4.06 0.49
C SER A 6 6.69 -2.89 -0.41
N LEU A 7 5.72 -2.17 -0.98
CA LEU A 7 5.98 -1.03 -1.86
C LEU A 7 7.00 -0.07 -1.25
N THR A 8 6.97 0.03 0.09
CA THR A 8 7.93 0.68 0.97
C THR A 8 9.41 0.37 0.67
N GLU A 9 9.73 -0.88 0.33
CA GLU A 9 11.09 -1.38 0.10
C GLU A 9 11.75 -0.73 -1.12
N TYR A 10 10.95 -0.31 -2.10
CA TYR A 10 11.45 0.39 -3.30
C TYR A 10 11.08 1.88 -3.31
N LEU A 11 9.96 2.27 -2.69
CA LEU A 11 9.51 3.67 -2.69
C LEU A 11 10.46 4.57 -1.91
N ILE A 12 10.91 4.15 -0.72
CA ILE A 12 11.77 4.97 0.14
C ILE A 12 13.17 5.17 -0.48
N PRO A 13 13.87 4.13 -0.97
CA PRO A 13 15.14 4.34 -1.65
C PRO A 13 15.00 5.14 -2.96
N GLY A 14 13.93 4.88 -3.73
CA GLY A 14 13.66 5.59 -4.97
C GLY A 14 13.36 7.07 -4.76
N SER A 15 12.58 7.41 -3.73
CA SER A 15 12.27 8.80 -3.40
C SER A 15 13.48 9.53 -2.83
N LEU A 16 14.33 8.86 -2.04
CA LEU A 16 15.61 9.39 -1.57
C LEU A 16 16.54 9.71 -2.74
N LEU A 17 16.70 8.79 -3.71
CA LEU A 17 17.53 9.00 -4.89
C LEU A 17 17.02 10.15 -5.76
N THR A 18 15.70 10.22 -5.94
CA THR A 18 15.06 11.31 -6.67
C THR A 18 15.29 12.65 -5.97
N GLY A 19 15.11 12.68 -4.64
CA GLY A 19 15.37 13.84 -3.81
C GLY A 19 16.84 14.28 -3.86
N LEU A 20 17.77 13.34 -3.80
CA LEU A 20 19.20 13.59 -3.93
C LEU A 20 19.53 14.19 -5.31
N GLY A 21 18.97 13.64 -6.40
CA GLY A 21 19.17 14.17 -7.75
C GLY A 21 18.68 15.61 -7.91
N ILE A 22 17.51 15.92 -7.35
CA ILE A 22 16.97 17.29 -7.34
C ILE A 22 17.80 18.20 -6.42
N GLY A 23 18.25 17.71 -5.27
CA GLY A 23 19.11 18.47 -4.37
C GLY A 23 20.46 18.81 -4.99
N LEU A 24 21.04 17.89 -5.76
CA LEU A 24 22.28 18.10 -6.48
C LEU A 24 22.14 19.17 -7.59
N SER A 25 21.00 19.23 -8.29
CA SER A 25 20.79 20.25 -9.33
C SER A 25 20.60 21.67 -8.79
N ILE A 26 20.14 21.81 -7.54
CA ILE A 26 19.93 23.12 -6.88
C ILE A 26 21.13 23.48 -5.98
N GLY A 27 22.17 22.65 -5.92
CA GLY A 27 23.35 22.86 -5.08
C GLY A 27 23.09 22.66 -3.57
N SER A 28 21.96 22.05 -3.21
CA SER A 28 21.55 21.78 -1.82
C SER A 28 21.15 20.31 -1.66
N PRO A 29 22.10 19.36 -1.74
CA PRO A 29 21.83 17.92 -1.72
C PRO A 29 21.14 17.48 -0.42
N GLY A 30 21.49 18.08 0.73
CA GLY A 30 20.85 17.76 2.01
C GLY A 30 19.35 18.08 2.04
N VAL A 31 18.96 19.25 1.52
CA VAL A 31 17.54 19.64 1.42
C VAL A 31 16.80 18.71 0.46
N GLY A 32 17.41 18.37 -0.68
CA GLY A 32 16.83 17.43 -1.64
C GLY A 32 16.56 16.05 -1.04
N CYS A 33 17.51 15.48 -0.29
CA CYS A 33 17.31 14.21 0.41
C CYS A 33 16.15 14.25 1.41
N LEU A 34 16.04 15.34 2.19
CA LEU A 34 14.96 15.51 3.17
C LEU A 34 13.59 15.59 2.49
N VAL A 35 13.49 16.33 1.38
CA VAL A 35 12.27 16.41 0.57
C VAL A 35 11.93 15.06 -0.05
N GLY A 36 12.93 14.34 -0.58
CA GLY A 36 12.77 13.00 -1.14
C GLY A 36 12.29 11.96 -0.12
N LEU A 37 12.83 11.98 1.10
CA LEU A 37 12.35 11.14 2.19
C LEU A 37 10.93 11.52 2.61
N GLY A 38 10.67 12.80 2.83
CA GLY A 38 9.35 13.29 3.23
C GLY A 38 8.27 12.89 2.21
N GLY A 39 8.52 13.10 0.92
CA GLY A 39 7.62 12.68 -0.15
C GLY A 39 7.47 11.16 -0.24
N GLY A 40 8.55 10.40 -0.06
CA GLY A 40 8.52 8.94 -0.03
C GLY A 40 7.67 8.36 1.08
N PHE A 41 7.80 8.89 2.31
CA PHE A 41 6.97 8.49 3.44
C PHE A 41 5.49 8.81 3.22
N LEU A 42 5.20 9.97 2.63
CA LEU A 42 3.84 10.39 2.34
C LEU A 42 3.18 9.45 1.31
N LEU A 43 3.87 9.18 0.20
CA LEU A 43 3.41 8.27 -0.85
C LEU A 43 3.25 6.85 -0.33
N THR A 44 4.22 6.36 0.45
CA THR A 44 4.14 5.03 1.09
C THR A 44 2.90 4.94 1.98
N SER A 45 2.64 5.96 2.80
CA SER A 45 1.47 5.97 3.70
C SER A 45 0.14 5.95 2.92
N ILE A 46 0.04 6.74 1.85
CA ILE A 46 -1.15 6.75 0.98
C ILE A 46 -1.36 5.38 0.33
N CYS A 47 -0.31 4.79 -0.23
CA CYS A 47 -0.38 3.45 -0.81
C CYS A 47 -0.81 2.41 0.22
N ASN A 48 -0.29 2.49 1.45
CA ASN A 48 -0.63 1.52 2.49
C ASN A 48 -2.10 1.63 2.93
N ILE A 49 -2.62 2.86 3.07
CA ILE A 49 -4.05 3.09 3.38
C ILE A 49 -4.95 2.54 2.26
N PHE A 50 -4.58 2.80 1.00
CA PHE A 50 -5.38 2.38 -0.14
C PHE A 50 -5.39 0.85 -0.30
N LEU A 51 -4.23 0.20 -0.08
CA LEU A 51 -4.10 -1.26 -0.13
C LEU A 51 -4.78 -1.96 1.05
N ASP A 52 -4.70 -1.41 2.27
CA ASP A 52 -5.41 -1.94 3.43
C ASP A 52 -6.93 -1.84 3.25
N GLY A 53 -7.42 -0.71 2.71
CA GLY A 53 -8.84 -0.53 2.38
C GLY A 53 -9.36 -1.54 1.36
N GLN A 54 -8.61 -1.79 0.28
CA GLN A 54 -8.94 -2.81 -0.73
C GLN A 54 -8.95 -4.23 -0.13
N SER A 55 -7.98 -4.54 0.72
CA SER A 55 -7.86 -5.86 1.37
C SER A 55 -9.05 -6.16 2.28
N LYS A 56 -9.51 -5.16 3.04
CA LYS A 56 -10.71 -5.30 3.88
C LYS A 56 -11.99 -5.50 3.06
N LEU A 57 -12.11 -4.83 1.93
CA LEU A 57 -13.29 -4.94 1.08
C LEU A 57 -13.42 -6.35 0.47
N LEU A 58 -12.31 -6.89 -0.05
CA LEU A 58 -12.24 -8.26 -0.56
C LEU A 58 -12.52 -9.31 0.52
N GLY A 59 -12.02 -9.10 1.75
CA GLY A 59 -12.27 -10.01 2.87
C GLY A 59 -13.73 -10.05 3.31
N ILE A 60 -14.45 -8.93 3.21
CA ILE A 60 -15.89 -8.86 3.52
C ILE A 60 -16.71 -9.62 2.47
N GLU A 61 -16.37 -9.46 1.19
CA GLU A 61 -17.05 -10.12 0.07
C GLU A 61 -16.89 -11.66 0.15
N GLU A 62 -15.71 -12.15 0.53
CA GLU A 62 -15.47 -13.58 0.77
C GLU A 62 -16.30 -14.09 1.97
N LEU A 63 -16.43 -13.30 3.03
CA LEU A 63 -17.20 -13.66 4.20
C LEU A 63 -18.72 -13.74 3.90
N GLU A 64 -19.25 -12.80 3.12
CA GLU A 64 -20.65 -12.83 2.66
C GLU A 64 -20.95 -14.08 1.84
N GLN A 65 -20.07 -14.46 0.91
CA GLN A 65 -20.25 -15.68 0.13
C GLN A 65 -20.28 -16.94 0.99
N ARG A 66 -19.47 -16.99 2.05
CA ARG A 66 -19.46 -18.12 2.99
C ARG A 66 -20.74 -18.18 3.83
N ILE A 67 -21.26 -17.04 4.28
CA ILE A 67 -22.53 -16.95 5.02
C ILE A 67 -23.70 -17.41 4.13
N SER A 68 -23.77 -16.95 2.88
CA SER A 68 -24.83 -17.34 1.95
C SER A 68 -24.84 -18.85 1.66
N LYS A 69 -23.65 -19.46 1.51
CA LYS A 69 -23.53 -20.93 1.40
C LYS A 69 -23.97 -21.67 2.66
N LEU A 70 -23.73 -21.11 3.85
CA LEU A 70 -24.17 -21.69 5.11
C LEU A 70 -25.69 -21.63 5.26
N GLU A 71 -26.32 -20.52 4.90
CA GLU A 71 -27.79 -20.41 4.86
C GLU A 71 -28.41 -21.42 3.88
N GLU A 72 -27.86 -21.57 2.68
CA GLU A 72 -28.38 -22.53 1.71
C GLU A 72 -28.27 -23.97 2.22
N ASN A 73 -27.16 -24.33 2.88
CA ASN A 73 -26.98 -25.65 3.47
C ASN A 73 -27.89 -25.88 4.69
N ALA A 74 -28.13 -24.87 5.51
CA ALA A 74 -29.07 -24.96 6.63
C ALA A 74 -30.51 -25.17 6.11
N LYS A 75 -30.87 -24.53 5.00
CA LYS A 75 -32.20 -24.64 4.38
C LYS A 75 -32.43 -25.95 3.62
N LYS A 76 -31.35 -26.65 3.21
CA LYS A 76 -31.41 -27.98 2.60
C LYS A 76 -31.42 -29.13 3.62
N ASN A 77 -30.89 -28.89 4.82
CA ASN A 77 -30.77 -29.90 5.88
C ASN A 77 -31.79 -29.74 7.01
N GLY A 78 -32.62 -28.69 7.00
CA GLY A 78 -33.79 -28.51 7.85
C GLY A 78 -35.07 -28.68 7.04
#